data_AF-A0A932IVS7-F1
#
_entry.id   AF-A0A932IVS7-F1
#
_cell.length_a   1.000
_cell.length_b   1.000
_cell.length_c   1.000
_cell.angle_alpha   90.00
_cell.angle_beta   90.00
_cell.angle_gamma   90.00
#
_symmetry.space_group_name_H-M   'P 1'
#
loop_
_entity.id
_entity.type
_entity.pdbx_description
1 polymer ?
#
loop_
_entity_poly.entity_id
_entity_poly.type
_entity_poly.pdbx_seq_one_letter_code
_entity_poly.pdbx_strand_id
1 'polypeptide(L)'
;MDERRKPPGPIRQPTVARADSAADDALAVETVVVEERGQYAVDIVVVFADAVVRKRISTHRSRRRAELSASLIKRAAERDLPGPLRG
;
A
#
# COMPACT_ATOMS: atom_id res chain seq x y z
N MET A 1 9.08 33.50 -29.67
CA MET A 1 8.74 32.11 -30.02
C MET A 1 9.82 31.25 -29.38
N ASP A 2 9.79 31.07 -28.07
CA ASP A 2 9.03 30.07 -27.29
C ASP A 2 9.50 28.63 -27.56
N GLU A 3 10.43 28.16 -26.73
CA GLU A 3 10.53 26.75 -26.38
C GLU A 3 11.20 26.62 -25.01
N ARG A 4 10.43 26.88 -23.94
CA ARG A 4 10.86 26.54 -22.57
C ARG A 4 10.89 25.02 -22.44
N ARG A 5 12.02 24.39 -22.78
CA ARG A 5 12.26 22.98 -22.46
C ARG A 5 12.22 22.81 -20.94
N LYS A 6 11.08 22.31 -20.45
CA LYS A 6 10.88 21.90 -19.07
C LYS A 6 11.94 20.85 -18.73
N PRO A 7 12.75 21.03 -17.67
CA PRO A 7 13.72 20.02 -17.28
C PRO A 7 12.98 18.72 -16.93
N PRO A 8 13.59 17.53 -17.17
CA PRO A 8 13.00 16.27 -16.75
C PRO A 8 12.73 16.35 -15.25
N GLY A 9 11.50 16.05 -14.84
CA GLY A 9 11.12 16.02 -13.44
C GLY A 9 12.01 15.06 -12.65
N PRO A 10 12.19 15.28 -11.34
CA PRO A 10 13.04 14.40 -10.54
C PRO A 10 12.55 12.96 -10.67
N ILE A 11 13.47 12.06 -10.99
CA ILE A 11 13.23 10.61 -10.94
C ILE A 11 12.79 10.33 -9.51
N ARG A 12 11.50 9.99 -9.30
CA ARG A 12 11.03 9.57 -7.98
C ARG A 12 11.80 8.31 -7.62
N GLN A 13 12.77 8.44 -6.73
CA GLN A 13 13.44 7.29 -6.16
C GLN A 13 12.39 6.44 -5.46
N PRO A 14 12.39 5.10 -5.66
CA PRO A 14 11.57 4.21 -4.86
C PRO A 14 11.79 4.49 -3.39
N THR A 15 10.73 4.53 -2.60
CA THR A 15 10.85 4.62 -1.14
C THR A 15 11.56 3.35 -0.68
N VAL A 16 12.84 3.47 -0.32
CA VAL A 16 13.65 2.35 0.15
C VAL A 16 13.20 2.04 1.57
N ALA A 17 12.84 0.78 1.84
CA ALA A 17 12.59 0.31 3.19
C ALA A 17 13.85 0.55 4.04
N ARG A 18 13.70 1.17 5.21
CA ARG A 18 14.82 1.48 6.10
C ARG A 18 15.37 0.17 6.70
N ALA A 19 16.68 -0.01 6.67
CA ALA A 19 17.37 -1.20 7.18
C ALA A 19 17.13 -1.48 8.68
N ASP A 20 16.81 -0.45 9.47
CA ASP A 20 16.50 -0.56 10.90
C ASP A 20 15.02 -0.80 11.20
N SER A 21 14.16 -0.82 10.17
CA SER A 21 12.78 -1.24 10.36
C SER A 21 12.82 -2.74 10.61
N ALA A 22 12.66 -3.15 11.87
CA ALA A 22 12.36 -4.53 12.26
C ALA A 22 10.96 -4.95 11.76
N ALA A 23 10.72 -4.81 10.47
CA ALA A 23 9.66 -5.51 9.80
C ALA A 23 10.17 -6.94 9.67
N ASP A 24 9.70 -7.83 10.52
CA ASP A 24 9.72 -9.25 10.20
C ASP A 24 9.26 -9.44 8.75
N ASP A 25 9.77 -10.47 8.07
CA ASP A 25 9.36 -10.76 6.70
C ASP A 25 7.83 -10.90 6.66
N ALA A 26 7.17 -9.91 6.07
CA ALA A 26 5.72 -9.90 5.95
C ALA A 26 5.30 -11.09 5.07
N LEU A 27 4.60 -12.04 5.67
CA LEU A 27 4.17 -13.28 5.03
C LEU A 27 3.00 -13.05 4.09
N ALA A 28 2.10 -12.14 4.46
CA ALA A 28 0.95 -11.78 3.66
C ALA A 28 0.48 -10.36 3.94
N VAL A 29 -0.13 -9.73 2.94
CA VAL A 29 -0.84 -8.46 3.09
C VAL A 29 -2.23 -8.58 2.49
N GLU A 30 -3.22 -8.14 3.26
CA GLU A 30 -4.61 -8.07 2.83
C GLU A 30 -5.15 -6.65 2.99
N THR A 31 -6.16 -6.32 2.20
CA THR A 31 -6.90 -5.06 2.33
C THR A 31 -8.38 -5.36 2.54
N VAL A 32 -8.97 -4.73 3.56
CA VAL A 32 -10.34 -4.99 3.99
C VAL A 32 -11.13 -3.70 3.94
N VAL A 33 -12.32 -3.75 3.34
CA VAL A 33 -13.29 -2.67 3.38
C VAL A 33 -14.28 -2.95 4.50
N VAL A 34 -14.39 -2.04 5.47
CA VAL A 34 -15.34 -2.13 6.58
C VAL A 34 -16.33 -0.99 6.50
N GLU A 35 -17.61 -1.31 6.60
CA GLU A 35 -18.65 -0.29 6.78
C GLU A 35 -18.71 0.16 8.23
N GLU A 36 -18.57 1.47 8.48
CA GLU A 36 -18.65 2.07 9.79
C GLU A 36 -19.35 3.43 9.72
N ARG A 37 -20.46 3.58 10.47
CA ARG A 37 -21.23 4.83 10.58
C ARG A 37 -21.59 5.45 9.21
N GLY A 38 -22.02 4.62 8.25
CA GLY A 38 -22.39 5.06 6.90
C GLY A 38 -21.19 5.47 6.03
N GLN A 39 -19.98 5.10 6.41
CA GLN A 39 -18.77 5.26 5.61
C GLN A 39 -18.10 3.91 5.40
N TYR A 40 -17.19 3.85 4.44
CA TYR A 40 -16.44 2.65 4.09
C TYR A 40 -14.96 2.89 4.37
N ALA A 41 -14.47 2.34 5.46
CA ALA A 41 -13.07 2.36 5.85
C ALA A 41 -12.29 1.31 5.08
N VAL A 42 -11.07 1.65 4.68
CA VAL A 42 -10.08 0.71 4.13
C VAL A 42 -9.03 0.49 5.19
N ASP A 43 -8.91 -0.75 5.63
CA ASP A 43 -7.85 -1.19 6.54
C ASP A 43 -6.86 -2.07 5.77
N ILE A 44 -5.58 -1.94 6.07
CA ILE A 44 -4.54 -2.87 5.66
C ILE A 44 -4.26 -3.83 6.80
N VAL A 45 -4.12 -5.12 6.48
CA VAL A 45 -3.76 -6.18 7.41
C VAL A 45 -2.45 -6.78 6.93
N VAL A 46 -1.42 -6.74 7.77
CA VAL A 46 -0.11 -7.33 7.50
C VAL A 46 0.10 -8.48 8.46
N VAL A 47 0.43 -9.65 7.91
CA VAL A 47 0.70 -10.87 8.66
C VAL A 47 2.21 -11.09 8.69
N PHE A 48 2.74 -11.19 9.90
CA PHE A 48 4.12 -11.60 10.21
C PHE A 48 4.10 -13.01 10.79
N ALA A 49 5.28 -13.59 11.05
CA ALA A 49 5.39 -14.92 11.65
C ALA A 49 4.85 -14.96 13.09
N ASP A 50 4.93 -13.85 13.81
CA ASP A 50 4.63 -13.71 15.24
C ASP A 50 3.38 -12.85 15.52
N ALA A 51 2.98 -12.01 14.56
CA ALA A 51 1.97 -10.98 14.77
C ALA A 51 1.10 -10.72 13.54
N VAL A 52 -0.10 -10.21 13.80
CA VAL A 52 -0.99 -9.64 12.77
C VAL A 52 -1.25 -8.18 13.12
N VAL A 53 -0.88 -7.28 12.21
CA VAL A 53 -1.07 -5.84 12.38
C VAL A 53 -2.19 -5.37 11.47
N ARG A 54 -3.19 -4.70 12.03
CA ARG A 54 -4.27 -4.06 11.27
C ARG A 54 -4.23 -2.55 11.47
N LYS A 55 -4.26 -1.80 10.37
CA LYS A 55 -4.24 -0.34 10.39
C LYS A 55 -5.25 0.24 9.41
N ARG A 56 -5.99 1.25 9.85
CA ARG A 56 -6.84 2.05 8.97
C ARG A 56 -6.03 3.02 8.14
N ILE A 57 -6.26 3.03 6.83
CA ILE A 57 -5.52 3.84 5.87
C ILE A 57 -6.38 4.96 5.29
N SER A 58 -7.66 4.69 4.99
CA SER A 58 -8.56 5.71 4.45
C SER A 58 -10.02 5.41 4.77
N THR A 59 -10.88 6.41 4.57
CA THR A 59 -12.34 6.29 4.68
C THR A 59 -12.99 6.95 3.47
N HIS A 60 -14.01 6.31 2.90
CA HIS A 60 -14.72 6.77 1.72
C HIS A 60 -16.23 6.81 1.95
N ARG A 61 -16.93 7.72 1.26
CA ARG A 61 -18.40 7.83 1.30
C ARG A 61 -19.11 6.76 0.47
N SER A 62 -18.41 6.09 -0.46
CA SER A 62 -19.00 5.05 -1.30
C SER A 62 -18.19 3.77 -1.25
N ARG A 63 -18.90 2.64 -1.22
CA ARG A 63 -18.33 1.30 -1.23
C ARG A 63 -17.41 1.07 -2.42
N ARG A 64 -17.88 1.41 -3.62
CA ARG A 64 -17.11 1.26 -4.87
C ARG A 64 -15.78 2.01 -4.86
N ARG A 65 -15.71 3.19 -4.22
CA ARG A 65 -14.45 3.94 -4.07
C ARG A 65 -13.51 3.27 -3.09
N ALA A 66 -14.04 2.78 -1.96
CA ALA A 66 -13.25 2.04 -0.99
C ALA A 66 -12.68 0.74 -1.58
N GLU A 67 -13.49 -0.01 -2.32
CA GLU A 67 -13.06 -1.25 -2.99
C GLU A 67 -11.98 -1.00 -4.05
N LEU A 68 -12.15 0.05 -4.87
CA LEU A 68 -11.12 0.45 -5.83
C LEU A 68 -9.81 0.81 -5.11
N SER A 69 -9.87 1.63 -4.06
CA SER A 69 -8.71 2.01 -3.26
C SER A 69 -8.03 0.79 -2.63
N ALA A 70 -8.82 -0.11 -2.02
CA ALA A 70 -8.36 -1.34 -1.42
C ALA A 70 -7.62 -2.24 -2.44
N SER A 71 -8.15 -2.36 -3.67
CA SER A 71 -7.52 -3.15 -4.72
C SER A 71 -6.18 -2.57 -5.19
N LEU A 72 -6.08 -1.24 -5.26
CA LEU A 72 -4.84 -0.56 -5.64
C LEU A 72 -3.76 -0.68 -4.57
N ILE A 73 -4.16 -0.54 -3.29
CA ILE A 73 -3.26 -0.72 -2.16
C ILE A 73 -2.77 -2.17 -2.09
N LYS A 74 -3.67 -3.16 -2.25
CA LYS A 74 -3.31 -4.58 -2.23
C LYS A 74 -2.25 -4.89 -3.28
N ARG A 75 -2.49 -4.50 -4.54
CA ARG A 75 -1.53 -4.71 -5.65
C ARG A 75 -0.17 -4.05 -5.40
N ALA A 76 -0.17 -2.85 -4.83
CA ALA A 76 1.07 -2.15 -4.50
C ALA A 76 1.83 -2.88 -3.40
N ALA A 77 1.14 -3.29 -2.34
CA ALA A 77 1.75 -3.98 -1.21
C ALA A 77 2.26 -5.38 -1.58
N GLU A 78 1.50 -6.16 -2.37
CA GLU A 78 1.92 -7.49 -2.83
C GLU A 78 3.18 -7.43 -3.72
N ARG A 79 3.36 -6.36 -4.50
CA ARG A 79 4.58 -6.17 -5.29
C ARG A 79 5.79 -5.88 -4.40
N ASP A 80 5.55 -5.20 -3.28
CA ASP A 80 6.60 -4.80 -2.34
C ASP A 80 6.92 -5.91 -1.33
N LEU A 81 6.10 -6.98 -1.28
CA LEU A 81 6.45 -8.23 -0.58
C LEU A 81 7.64 -8.89 -1.29
N PRO A 82 8.62 -9.44 -0.54
CA PRO A 82 9.71 -10.21 -1.13
C PRO A 82 9.11 -11.37 -1.94
N GLY A 83 9.25 -11.30 -3.26
CA GLY A 83 8.90 -12.41 -4.13
C GLY A 83 9.77 -13.63 -3.82
N PRO A 84 9.40 -14.84 -4.30
CA PRO A 84 10.27 -16.00 -4.15
C PRO A 84 11.67 -15.66 -4.67
N LEU A 85 12.67 -15.82 -3.80
CA LEU A 85 14.10 -15.80 -4.14
C LEU A 85 14.31 -16.79 -5.30
N ARG A 86 14.29 -16.29 -6.54
CA ARG A 86 14.69 -17.10 -7.69
C ARG A 86 16.19 -17.34 -7.54
N GLY A 87 16.53 -18.61 -7.31
CA GLY A 87 17.87 -19.14 -7.58
C GLY A 87 18.19 -19.17 -9.06
#